data_AF-A0A4Y8YV94-F1
#
_entry.id   AF-A0A4Y8YV94-F1
#
_cell.length_a   1.000
_cell.length_b   1.000
_cell.length_c   1.000
_cell.angle_alpha   90.00
_cell.angle_beta   90.00
_cell.angle_gamma   90.00
#
_symmetry.space_group_name_H-M   'P 1'
#
loop_
_entity.id
_entity.type
_entity.pdbx_description
1 polymer ?
#
loop_
_entity_poly.entity_id
_entity_poly.type
_entity_poly.pdbx_seq_one_letter_code
_entity_poly.pdbx_strand_id
1 'polypeptide(L)'
;MHNVEALEAWAYSPAVLLDRHLTVESSTMLARAVSPSFAAGVNLAVFTFVDAGRFCSDRDDPTAEPPAGWDSSADQVVAMLRESLDRHEPDDSFRRIVGELSTRSSAFAQKWAGETSARNTGTVVIEHAVVGPLMLDYLLMPAAEDHELMVLRPRTAQSRAALRQLADAVRSSESDRGTTN
;
A
#
# COMPACT_ATOMS: atom_id res chain seq x y z
N MET A 1 -13.73 28.59 -4.47
CA MET A 1 -12.33 28.36 -4.04
C MET A 1 -12.10 26.92 -3.60
N HIS A 2 -12.94 26.33 -2.74
CA HIS A 2 -12.84 24.92 -2.29
C HIS A 2 -12.73 23.85 -3.40
N ASN A 3 -13.40 24.01 -4.55
CA ASN A 3 -13.39 23.00 -5.61
C ASN A 3 -12.08 22.97 -6.43
N VAL A 4 -11.36 24.09 -6.53
CA VAL A 4 -10.08 24.15 -7.25
C VAL A 4 -8.97 23.53 -6.40
N GLU A 5 -8.95 23.84 -5.10
CA GLU A 5 -8.04 23.16 -4.15
C GLU A 5 -8.30 21.65 -4.10
N ALA A 6 -9.56 21.21 -4.22
CA ALA A 6 -9.90 19.79 -4.29
C ALA A 6 -9.35 19.11 -5.56
N LEU A 7 -9.38 19.80 -6.72
CA LEU A 7 -8.83 19.29 -7.97
C LEU A 7 -7.30 19.27 -7.98
N GLU A 8 -6.65 20.29 -7.43
CA GLU A 8 -5.19 20.25 -7.23
C GLU A 8 -4.78 19.16 -6.24
N ALA A 9 -5.56 18.93 -5.19
CA ALA A 9 -5.33 17.82 -4.27
C ALA A 9 -5.42 16.45 -4.96
N TRP A 10 -6.27 16.29 -5.98
CA TRP A 10 -6.32 15.07 -6.81
C TRP A 10 -5.08 14.91 -7.69
N ALA A 11 -4.55 16.01 -8.25
CA ALA A 11 -3.34 15.97 -9.07
C ALA A 11 -2.10 15.48 -8.28
N TYR A 12 -2.12 15.59 -6.95
CA TYR A 12 -1.04 15.17 -6.06
C TYR A 12 -1.48 14.11 -5.03
N SER A 13 -2.51 13.33 -5.34
CA SER A 13 -2.90 12.19 -4.50
C SER A 13 -2.12 10.94 -4.92
N PRO A 14 -1.40 10.28 -3.99
CA PRO A 14 -0.81 8.98 -4.27
C PRO A 14 -1.91 8.00 -4.66
N ALA A 15 -1.78 7.44 -5.86
CA ALA A 15 -2.69 6.42 -6.36
C ALA A 15 -1.93 5.19 -6.86
N VAL A 16 -2.55 4.02 -6.67
CA VAL A 16 -2.02 2.70 -6.98
C VAL A 16 -3.12 1.88 -7.62
N LEU A 17 -2.85 1.29 -8.78
CA LEU A 17 -3.72 0.33 -9.45
C LEU A 17 -3.24 -1.08 -9.10
N LEU A 18 -4.15 -1.89 -8.57
CA LEU A 18 -3.89 -3.26 -8.13
C LEU A 18 -4.64 -4.23 -9.03
N ASP A 19 -3.99 -5.33 -9.39
CA ASP A 19 -4.67 -6.48 -9.99
C ASP A 19 -5.48 -7.26 -8.93
N ARG A 20 -6.26 -8.24 -9.39
CA ARG A 20 -7.04 -9.13 -8.52
C ARG A 20 -6.21 -9.94 -7.51
N HIS A 21 -4.89 -10.02 -7.68
CA HIS A 21 -3.97 -10.72 -6.77
C HIS A 21 -3.27 -9.76 -5.79
N LEU A 22 -3.65 -8.47 -5.79
CA LEU A 22 -3.04 -7.38 -5.04
C LEU A 22 -1.61 -7.06 -5.47
N THR A 23 -1.26 -7.35 -6.71
CA THR A 23 -0.02 -6.90 -7.34
C THR A 23 -0.23 -5.50 -7.90
N VAL A 24 0.71 -4.60 -7.61
CA VAL A 24 0.70 -3.26 -8.17
C VAL A 24 0.99 -3.35 -9.66
N GLU A 25 -0.03 -3.08 -10.48
CA GLU A 25 0.15 -2.96 -11.93
C GLU A 25 0.82 -1.63 -12.27
N SER A 26 0.26 -0.55 -11.73
CA SER A 26 0.78 0.80 -11.95
C SER A 26 0.57 1.69 -10.74
N SER A 27 1.36 2.74 -10.63
CA SER A 27 1.28 3.68 -9.52
C SER A 27 1.84 5.04 -9.89
N THR A 28 1.30 6.07 -9.26
CA THR A 28 1.84 7.43 -9.33
C THR A 28 3.25 7.49 -8.76
N MET A 29 4.09 8.42 -9.23
CA MET A 29 5.44 8.59 -8.68
C MET A 29 5.42 8.92 -7.19
N LEU A 30 4.43 9.71 -6.75
CA LEU A 30 4.26 10.04 -5.34
C LEU A 30 3.90 8.81 -4.49
N ALA A 31 3.10 7.86 -5.00
CA ALA A 31 2.86 6.61 -4.28
C ALA A 31 4.14 5.80 -4.10
N ARG A 32 4.98 5.69 -5.12
CA ARG A 32 6.28 5.00 -5.01
C ARG A 32 7.21 5.70 -4.00
N ALA A 33 7.14 7.03 -3.94
CA ALA A 33 7.88 7.80 -2.95
C ALA A 33 7.34 7.63 -1.53
N VAL A 34 6.04 7.37 -1.35
CA VAL A 34 5.45 7.07 -0.04
C VAL A 34 5.92 5.72 0.51
N SER A 35 5.98 4.69 -0.34
CA SER A 35 6.43 3.37 0.08
C SER A 35 6.94 2.53 -1.11
N PRO A 36 8.03 1.75 -0.94
CA PRO A 36 8.45 0.74 -1.90
C PRO A 36 7.37 -0.30 -2.21
N SER A 37 6.41 -0.52 -1.29
CA SER A 37 5.28 -1.42 -1.52
C SER A 37 4.39 -1.01 -2.69
N PHE A 38 4.43 0.27 -3.09
CA PHE A 38 3.64 0.80 -4.19
C PHE A 38 4.41 0.84 -5.52
N ALA A 39 5.56 0.18 -5.62
CA ALA A 39 6.26 0.00 -6.89
C ALA A 39 5.57 -1.05 -7.77
N ALA A 40 5.55 -0.82 -9.09
CA ALA A 40 4.98 -1.77 -10.04
C ALA A 40 5.64 -3.16 -9.94
N GLY A 41 4.83 -4.21 -10.02
CA GLY A 41 5.23 -5.60 -9.84
C GLY A 41 5.32 -6.06 -8.39
N VAL A 42 5.19 -5.17 -7.40
CA VAL A 42 5.17 -5.57 -5.98
C VAL A 42 3.80 -6.12 -5.63
N ASN A 43 3.77 -7.31 -5.02
CA ASN A 43 2.55 -7.88 -4.45
C ASN A 43 2.38 -7.40 -3.00
N LEU A 44 1.29 -6.70 -2.70
CA LEU A 44 1.05 -6.12 -1.38
C LEU A 44 0.91 -7.17 -0.28
N ALA A 45 0.39 -8.36 -0.60
CA ALA A 45 0.26 -9.44 0.37
C ALA A 45 1.63 -10.03 0.72
N VAL A 46 2.43 -10.34 -0.29
CA VAL A 46 3.82 -10.77 -0.07
C VAL A 46 4.59 -9.69 0.68
N PHE A 47 4.48 -8.42 0.26
CA PHE A 47 5.16 -7.33 0.93
C PHE A 47 4.76 -7.24 2.41
N THR A 48 3.46 -7.26 2.73
CA THR A 48 2.96 -7.08 4.10
C THR A 48 3.38 -8.21 5.04
N PHE A 49 3.40 -9.47 4.56
CA PHE A 49 3.63 -10.63 5.42
C PHE A 49 5.06 -11.18 5.37
N VAL A 50 5.84 -10.82 4.35
CA VAL A 50 7.20 -11.34 4.12
C VAL A 50 8.25 -10.24 4.17
N ASP A 51 8.00 -9.10 3.51
CA ASP A 51 9.00 -8.04 3.36
C ASP A 51 8.85 -6.90 4.38
N ALA A 52 7.67 -6.68 4.97
CA ALA A 52 7.44 -5.63 5.95
C ALA A 52 8.33 -5.82 7.19
N GLY A 53 8.61 -7.07 7.57
CA GLY A 53 9.60 -7.39 8.62
C GLY A 53 11.04 -6.97 8.29
N ARG A 54 11.34 -6.59 7.04
CA ARG A 54 12.66 -6.06 6.63
C ARG A 54 12.78 -4.54 6.77
N PHE A 55 11.66 -3.82 6.88
CA PHE A 55 11.63 -2.36 7.02
C PHE A 55 11.48 -1.91 8.48
N CYS A 56 11.21 -2.85 9.41
CA CYS A 56 11.35 -2.63 10.83
C CYS A 56 12.84 -2.48 11.17
N SER A 57 13.19 -1.46 11.94
CA SER A 57 14.58 -1.06 12.21
C SER A 57 15.41 -2.08 13.00
N ASP A 58 14.84 -3.21 13.45
CA ASP A 58 15.59 -4.31 14.05
C ASP A 58 14.93 -5.67 13.73
N ARG A 59 15.39 -6.29 12.64
CA ARG A 59 14.90 -7.60 12.17
C ARG A 59 15.44 -8.78 12.98
N ASP A 60 16.53 -8.58 13.72
CA ASP A 60 17.19 -9.64 14.50
C ASP A 60 16.77 -9.65 15.98
N ASP A 61 15.88 -8.73 16.38
CA ASP A 61 15.31 -8.72 17.72
C ASP A 61 13.96 -9.48 17.74
N PRO A 62 13.90 -10.69 18.34
CA PRO A 62 12.65 -11.45 18.48
C PRO A 62 11.62 -10.76 19.41
N THR A 63 11.98 -9.62 20.03
CA THR A 63 11.09 -8.78 20.86
C THR A 63 10.61 -7.52 20.15
N ALA A 64 11.05 -7.28 18.90
CA ALA A 64 10.60 -6.12 18.13
C ALA A 64 9.09 -6.23 17.84
N GLU A 65 8.32 -5.27 18.36
CA GLU A 65 6.91 -5.15 18.04
C GLU A 65 6.74 -4.81 16.54
N PRO A 66 5.69 -5.33 15.88
CA PRO A 66 5.41 -4.96 14.51
C PRO A 66 5.18 -3.43 14.41
N PRO A 67 5.48 -2.81 13.26
CA PRO A 67 5.28 -1.38 13.07
C PRO A 67 3.85 -0.98 13.40
N ALA A 68 3.69 0.25 13.92
CA ALA A 68 2.38 0.80 14.20
C ALA A 68 1.49 0.70 12.94
N GLY A 69 0.31 0.10 13.08
CA GLY A 69 -0.65 -0.07 11.97
C GLY A 69 -0.41 -1.29 11.07
N TRP A 70 0.63 -2.09 11.30
CA TRP A 70 0.84 -3.34 10.54
C TRP A 70 -0.32 -4.31 10.69
N ASP A 71 -0.82 -4.51 11.91
CA ASP A 71 -1.88 -5.47 12.19
C ASP A 71 -3.17 -5.15 11.41
N SER A 72 -3.57 -3.88 11.40
CA SER A 72 -4.72 -3.39 10.63
C SER A 72 -4.51 -3.49 9.12
N SER A 73 -3.27 -3.32 8.65
CA SER A 73 -2.93 -3.46 7.23
C SER A 73 -2.93 -4.92 6.80
N ALA A 74 -2.40 -5.81 7.64
CA ALA A 74 -2.41 -7.25 7.45
C ALA A 74 -3.83 -7.81 7.38
N ASP A 75 -4.72 -7.38 8.28
CA ASP A 75 -6.13 -7.75 8.24
C ASP A 75 -6.81 -7.29 6.95
N GLN A 76 -6.58 -6.03 6.56
CA GLN A 76 -7.15 -5.48 5.34
C GLN A 76 -6.69 -6.26 4.09
N VAL A 77 -5.40 -6.56 4.00
CA VAL A 77 -4.81 -7.30 2.87
C VAL A 77 -5.38 -8.72 2.76
N VAL A 78 -5.49 -9.43 3.89
CA VAL A 78 -6.11 -10.76 3.93
C VAL A 78 -7.57 -10.68 3.49
N ALA A 79 -8.29 -9.67 3.96
CA ALA A 79 -9.68 -9.48 3.61
C ALA A 79 -9.88 -9.16 2.11
N MET A 80 -9.02 -8.32 1.52
CA MET A 80 -9.02 -8.02 0.09
C MET A 80 -8.73 -9.27 -0.76
N LEU A 81 -7.76 -10.11 -0.35
CA LEU A 81 -7.48 -11.38 -1.04
C LEU A 81 -8.68 -12.33 -1.02
N ARG A 82 -9.39 -12.42 0.11
CA ARG A 82 -10.61 -13.23 0.21
C ARG A 82 -11.73 -12.68 -0.64
N GLU A 83 -11.96 -11.38 -0.61
CA GLU A 83 -12.99 -10.76 -1.43
C GLU A 83 -12.71 -11.00 -2.92
N SER A 84 -11.45 -10.95 -3.33
CA SER A 84 -11.06 -11.30 -4.70
C SER A 84 -11.37 -12.76 -5.05
N LEU A 85 -11.18 -13.72 -4.12
CA LEU A 85 -11.61 -15.11 -4.31
C LEU A 85 -13.11 -15.29 -4.40
N ASP A 86 -13.87 -14.53 -3.62
CA ASP A 86 -15.33 -14.63 -3.64
C ASP A 86 -15.89 -14.11 -4.97
N ARG A 87 -15.18 -13.18 -5.62
CA ARG A 87 -15.55 -12.60 -6.92
C ARG A 87 -15.02 -13.38 -8.12
N HIS A 88 -13.92 -14.15 -7.99
CA HIS A 88 -13.24 -14.79 -9.11
C HIS A 88 -12.85 -16.25 -8.79
N GLU A 89 -12.93 -17.13 -9.77
CA GLU A 89 -12.42 -18.50 -9.61
C GLU A 89 -10.90 -18.48 -9.37
N PRO A 90 -10.37 -19.21 -8.36
CA PRO A 90 -8.95 -19.21 -8.06
C PRO A 90 -8.13 -19.76 -9.23
N ASP A 91 -7.17 -18.95 -9.69
CA ASP A 91 -6.15 -19.37 -10.65
C ASP A 91 -4.87 -19.86 -9.95
N ASP A 92 -3.90 -20.33 -10.73
CA ASP A 92 -2.64 -20.86 -10.21
C ASP A 92 -1.79 -19.77 -9.54
N SER A 93 -1.89 -18.51 -9.98
CA SER A 93 -1.20 -17.38 -9.35
C SER A 93 -1.70 -17.18 -7.92
N PHE A 94 -3.01 -17.19 -7.74
CA PHE A 94 -3.64 -17.07 -6.43
C PHE A 94 -3.22 -18.22 -5.50
N ARG A 95 -3.34 -19.47 -5.98
CA ARG A 95 -2.95 -20.67 -5.19
C ARG A 95 -1.49 -20.60 -4.76
N ARG A 96 -0.61 -20.13 -5.65
CA ARG A 96 0.82 -19.95 -5.35
C ARG A 96 1.03 -18.91 -4.25
N ILE A 97 0.39 -17.73 -4.36
CA ILE A 97 0.54 -16.65 -3.38
C ILE A 97 0.06 -17.10 -1.99
N VAL A 98 -1.14 -17.66 -1.88
CA VAL A 98 -1.68 -18.10 -0.59
C VAL A 98 -0.86 -19.26 -0.02
N GLY A 99 -0.50 -20.25 -0.84
CA GLY A 99 0.34 -21.36 -0.37
C GLY A 99 1.72 -20.90 0.13
N GLU A 100 2.34 -19.96 -0.59
CA GLU A 100 3.62 -19.37 -0.18
C GLU A 100 3.47 -18.59 1.13
N LEU A 101 2.48 -17.71 1.25
CA LEU A 101 2.25 -16.90 2.44
C LEU A 101 1.88 -17.75 3.66
N SER A 102 1.04 -18.77 3.50
CA SER A 102 0.71 -19.72 4.57
C SER A 102 1.91 -20.51 5.07
N THR A 103 2.90 -20.77 4.20
CA THR A 103 4.13 -21.48 4.59
C THR A 103 5.15 -20.56 5.24
N ARG A 104 5.26 -19.32 4.75
CA ARG A 104 6.32 -18.37 5.16
C ARG A 104 5.92 -17.45 6.30
N SER A 105 4.62 -17.32 6.60
CA SER A 105 4.11 -16.40 7.62
C SER A 105 3.02 -17.06 8.46
N SER A 106 3.35 -17.40 9.70
CA SER A 106 2.37 -17.91 10.67
C SER A 106 1.25 -16.90 10.94
N ALA A 107 1.57 -15.61 10.95
CA ALA A 107 0.59 -14.54 11.12
C ALA A 107 -0.39 -14.47 9.93
N PHE A 108 0.09 -14.66 8.70
CA PHE A 108 -0.80 -14.82 7.54
C PHE A 108 -1.72 -16.02 7.73
N ALA A 109 -1.17 -17.20 8.05
CA ALA A 109 -1.97 -18.41 8.22
C ALA A 109 -3.06 -18.25 9.28
N GLN A 110 -2.77 -17.57 10.40
CA GLN A 110 -3.76 -17.27 11.44
C GLN A 110 -4.85 -16.32 10.96
N LYS A 111 -4.48 -15.18 10.34
CA LYS A 111 -5.45 -14.21 9.81
C LYS A 111 -6.28 -14.82 8.66
N TRP A 112 -5.67 -15.68 7.85
CA TRP A 112 -6.28 -16.46 6.77
C TRP A 112 -7.20 -17.60 7.26
N ALA A 113 -7.17 -17.96 8.54
CA ALA A 113 -8.16 -18.84 9.13
C ALA A 113 -9.33 -18.09 9.80
N GLY A 114 -9.15 -16.81 10.14
CA GLY A 114 -10.18 -15.98 10.78
C GLY A 114 -11.26 -15.45 9.82
N GLU A 115 -12.21 -14.69 10.32
CA GLU A 115 -13.22 -14.01 9.49
C GLU A 115 -12.94 -12.50 9.48
N THR A 116 -12.68 -11.91 8.32
CA THR A 116 -12.49 -10.46 8.16
C THR A 116 -12.98 -10.05 6.80
N SER A 117 -13.76 -8.97 6.76
CA SER A 117 -14.28 -8.38 5.53
C SER A 117 -13.44 -7.19 5.08
N ALA A 118 -13.26 -7.06 3.76
CA ALA A 118 -12.51 -5.96 3.20
C ALA A 118 -13.26 -4.65 3.42
N ARG A 119 -12.51 -3.58 3.71
CA ARG A 119 -13.07 -2.23 3.80
C ARG A 119 -12.66 -1.44 2.57
N ASN A 120 -13.61 -0.72 1.97
CA ASN A 120 -13.29 0.19 0.86
C ASN A 120 -12.59 1.47 1.34
N THR A 121 -12.64 1.75 2.64
CA THR A 121 -11.97 2.91 3.25
C THR A 121 -11.37 2.54 4.59
N GLY A 122 -10.24 3.14 4.91
CA GLY A 122 -9.63 3.02 6.23
C GLY A 122 -8.40 3.89 6.33
N THR A 123 -7.62 3.68 7.39
CA THR A 123 -6.36 4.40 7.61
C THR A 123 -5.21 3.41 7.60
N VAL A 124 -4.12 3.75 6.91
CA VAL A 124 -2.83 3.06 6.95
C VAL A 124 -1.80 4.00 7.58
N VAL A 125 -0.90 3.43 8.37
CA VAL A 125 0.26 4.13 8.93
C VAL A 125 1.49 3.59 8.24
N ILE A 126 2.29 4.48 7.64
CA ILE A 126 3.52 4.13 6.93
C ILE A 126 4.67 4.89 7.58
N GLU A 127 5.65 4.17 8.09
CA GLU A 127 6.89 4.76 8.59
C GLU A 127 7.82 5.05 7.41
N HIS A 128 8.04 6.33 7.11
CA HIS A 128 8.91 6.75 6.01
C HIS A 128 10.27 7.24 6.55
N ALA A 129 11.38 6.69 6.06
CA ALA A 129 12.73 6.97 6.57
C ALA A 129 13.11 8.46 6.60
N VAL A 130 12.65 9.25 5.62
CA VAL A 130 12.97 10.69 5.51
C VAL A 130 11.97 11.61 6.22
N VAL A 131 10.66 11.37 6.08
CA VAL A 131 9.60 12.31 6.55
C VAL A 131 8.86 11.82 7.80
N GLY A 132 9.25 10.65 8.33
CA GLY A 132 8.63 10.05 9.50
C GLY A 132 7.25 9.42 9.22
N PRO A 133 6.38 9.31 10.24
CA PRO A 133 5.12 8.60 10.13
C PRO A 133 4.11 9.34 9.24
N LEU A 134 3.54 8.59 8.29
CA LEU A 134 2.48 9.02 7.40
C LEU A 134 1.18 8.29 7.77
N MET A 135 0.21 9.03 8.31
CA MET A 135 -1.16 8.54 8.50
C MET A 135 -1.96 8.90 7.25
N LEU A 136 -2.30 7.89 6.45
CA LEU A 136 -3.00 8.07 5.18
C LEU A 136 -4.35 7.37 5.24
N ASP A 137 -5.41 8.07 4.89
CA ASP A 137 -6.70 7.46 4.62
C ASP A 137 -6.67 6.89 3.20
N TYR A 138 -6.99 5.60 3.06
CA TYR A 138 -7.14 4.96 1.75
C TYR A 138 -8.61 4.90 1.34
N LEU A 139 -8.83 4.97 0.03
CA LEU A 139 -10.10 4.71 -0.65
C LEU A 139 -9.82 3.72 -1.79
N LEU A 140 -10.45 2.55 -1.72
CA LEU A 140 -10.46 1.53 -2.77
C LEU A 140 -11.72 1.69 -3.62
N MET A 141 -11.53 1.65 -4.93
CA MET A 141 -12.61 1.74 -5.91
C MET A 141 -12.39 0.70 -7.01
N PRO A 142 -13.44 0.02 -7.49
CA PRO A 142 -13.33 -0.85 -8.65
C PRO A 142 -12.82 -0.07 -9.88
N ALA A 143 -11.92 -0.69 -10.64
CA ALA A 143 -11.44 -0.23 -11.93
C ALA A 143 -11.79 -1.27 -13.02
N ALA A 144 -11.33 -1.05 -14.25
CA ALA A 144 -11.59 -1.97 -15.35
C ALA A 144 -10.84 -3.31 -15.16
N GLU A 145 -11.33 -4.39 -15.78
CA GLU A 145 -10.61 -5.67 -15.87
C GLU A 145 -10.23 -6.26 -14.50
N ASP A 146 -11.16 -6.28 -13.55
CA ASP A 146 -10.96 -6.82 -12.19
C ASP A 146 -9.86 -6.12 -11.36
N HIS A 147 -9.49 -4.89 -11.74
CA HIS A 147 -8.54 -4.07 -11.00
C HIS A 147 -9.21 -3.27 -9.88
N GLU A 148 -8.41 -2.85 -8.91
CA GLU A 148 -8.80 -1.92 -7.86
C GLU A 148 -7.88 -0.70 -7.84
N LEU A 149 -8.48 0.50 -7.85
CA LEU A 149 -7.77 1.75 -7.67
C LEU A 149 -7.76 2.13 -6.19
N MET A 150 -6.58 2.16 -5.60
CA MET A 150 -6.35 2.68 -4.25
C MET A 150 -5.85 4.12 -4.32
N VAL A 151 -6.58 5.04 -3.69
CA VAL A 151 -6.19 6.45 -3.54
C VAL A 151 -5.89 6.75 -2.08
N LEU A 152 -4.76 7.37 -1.80
CA LEU A 152 -4.31 7.73 -0.46
C LEU A 152 -4.44 9.24 -0.23
N ARG A 153 -4.88 9.63 0.97
CA ARG A 153 -5.01 11.03 1.37
C ARG A 153 -4.43 11.24 2.76
N PRO A 154 -3.74 12.36 3.01
CA PRO A 154 -3.20 12.61 4.35
C PRO A 154 -4.33 12.85 5.35
N ARG A 155 -4.33 12.08 6.44
CA ARG A 155 -5.34 12.17 7.52
C ARG A 155 -5.11 13.38 8.42
N THR A 156 -3.85 13.80 8.58
CA THR A 156 -3.44 14.87 9.50
C THR A 156 -2.72 16.00 8.78
N ALA A 157 -2.67 17.17 9.40
CA ALA A 157 -1.88 18.30 8.88
C ALA A 157 -0.39 17.96 8.78
N GLN A 158 0.14 17.17 9.72
CA GLN A 158 1.52 16.69 9.69
C GLN A 158 1.77 15.78 8.49
N SER A 159 0.93 14.76 8.28
CA SER A 159 1.07 13.86 7.13
C SER A 159 0.86 14.59 5.81
N ARG A 160 0.02 15.64 5.77
CA ARG A 160 -0.13 16.50 4.58
C ARG A 160 1.13 17.30 4.28
N ALA A 161 1.80 17.84 5.29
CA ALA A 161 3.07 18.56 5.12
C ALA A 161 4.19 17.60 4.65
N ALA A 162 4.30 16.43 5.29
CA ALA A 162 5.24 15.39 4.91
C ALA A 162 5.02 14.89 3.47
N LEU A 163 3.77 14.66 3.07
CA LEU A 163 3.43 14.24 1.71
C LEU A 163 3.77 15.31 0.66
N ARG A 164 3.58 16.60 0.98
CA ARG A 164 4.00 17.71 0.11
C ARG A 164 5.52 17.75 -0.05
N GLN A 165 6.27 17.55 1.04
CA GLN A 165 7.73 17.49 0.99
C GLN A 165 8.21 16.35 0.06
N LEU A 166 7.55 15.18 0.09
CA LEU A 166 7.84 14.09 -0.84
C LEU A 166 7.49 14.47 -2.29
N ALA A 167 6.35 15.13 -2.52
CA ALA A 167 5.95 15.58 -3.86
C ALA A 167 6.94 16.58 -4.46
N ASP A 168 7.44 17.53 -3.66
CA ASP A 168 8.44 18.50 -4.09
C ASP A 168 9.80 17.83 -4.39
N ALA A 169 10.19 16.82 -3.61
CA ALA A 169 11.38 16.01 -3.87
C ALA A 169 11.27 15.22 -5.18
N VAL A 170 10.11 14.58 -5.44
CA VAL A 170 9.84 13.86 -6.69
C VAL A 170 9.95 14.81 -7.89
N ARG A 171 9.28 15.96 -7.83
CA ARG A 171 9.34 16.98 -8.90
C ARG A 171 10.75 17.48 -9.18
N SER A 172 11.54 17.71 -8.12
CA SER A 172 12.93 18.16 -8.26
C SER A 172 13.78 17.11 -8.99
N SER A 173 13.57 15.83 -8.67
CA SER A 173 14.27 14.72 -9.34
C SER A 173 13.93 14.56 -10.83
N GLU A 174 12.72 14.94 -11.24
CA GLU A 174 12.31 14.92 -12.65
C GLU A 174 12.96 16.05 -13.45
N SER A 175 13.07 17.26 -12.86
CA SER A 175 13.72 18.41 -13.50
C SER A 175 15.20 18.15 -13.80
N ASP A 176 15.91 17.49 -12.88
CA ASP A 176 17.32 17.16 -13.05
C ASP A 176 17.54 16.10 -14.14
N ARG A 177 16.63 15.12 -14.27
CA ARG A 177 16.68 14.11 -15.34
C ARG A 177 16.41 14.69 -16.72
N GLY A 178 15.58 15.74 -16.82
CA GLY A 178 15.27 16.42 -18.07
C GLY A 178 16.40 17.29 -18.63
N THR A 179 17.38 17.65 -17.80
CA THR A 179 18.49 18.57 -18.19
C THR A 179 19.72 17.83 -18.71
N THR A 180 19.77 16.50 -18.61
CA THR A 180 20.94 15.67 -18.98
C THR A 180 20.78 14.95 -20.33
N ASN A 181 19.85 15.39 -21.20
CA ASN A 181 19.62 14.77 -22.51
C ASN A 181 19.91 15.74 -23.67
#